data_AF-A0A2E8DQ36-F1
#
_entry.id   AF-A0A2E8DQ36-F1
#
_cell.length_a   1.000
_cell.length_b   1.000
_cell.length_c   1.000
_cell.angle_alpha   90.00
_cell.angle_beta   90.00
_cell.angle_gamma   90.00
#
_symmetry.space_group_name_H-M   'P 1'
#
loop_
_entity.id
_entity.type
_entity.pdbx_description
1 polymer ?
#
loop_
_entity_poly.entity_id
_entity_poly.type
_entity_poly.pdbx_seq_one_letter_code
_entity_poly.pdbx_strand_id
1 'polypeptide(L)'
;MTNLVLQNFIRNGYVILKPDYLDELHQKNHRKTQLAFKNGNPGNKILEHVPELHKIFDHVEVRQTLNQINYIMHPYGHCHINPPSSNGQELHQDGTPRQFSS
;
A
#
# COMPACT_ATOMS: atom_id res chain seq x y z
N MET A 1 -15.07 -5.28 10.15
CA MET A 1 -15.08 -6.32 9.10
C MET A 1 -16.01 -7.47 9.51
N THR A 2 -16.70 -8.12 8.57
CA THR A 2 -17.44 -9.36 8.84
C THR A 2 -16.48 -10.56 8.96
N ASN A 3 -16.88 -11.62 9.68
CA ASN A 3 -16.08 -12.85 9.86
C ASN A 3 -15.55 -13.41 8.51
N LEU A 4 -16.32 -13.28 7.45
CA LEU A 4 -15.99 -13.79 6.11
C LEU A 4 -14.73 -13.14 5.49
N VAL A 5 -14.52 -11.84 5.66
CA VAL A 5 -13.37 -11.17 5.02
C VAL A 5 -12.07 -11.54 5.75
N LEU A 6 -12.11 -11.72 7.08
CA LEU A 6 -10.97 -12.21 7.85
C LEU A 6 -10.63 -13.67 7.46
N GLN A 7 -11.63 -14.53 7.30
CA GLN A 7 -11.43 -15.89 6.80
C GLN A 7 -10.82 -15.90 5.39
N ASN A 8 -11.31 -15.04 4.50
CA ASN A 8 -10.75 -14.90 3.16
C ASN A 8 -9.30 -14.41 3.19
N PHE A 9 -8.98 -13.47 4.08
CA PHE A 9 -7.60 -13.01 4.28
C PHE A 9 -6.70 -14.15 4.77
N ILE A 10 -7.13 -14.92 5.78
CA ILE A 10 -6.36 -16.07 6.30
C ILE A 10 -6.14 -17.13 5.20
N ARG A 11 -7.17 -17.41 4.40
CA ARG A 11 -7.11 -18.42 3.34
C ARG A 11 -6.24 -17.99 2.16
N ASN A 12 -6.37 -16.74 1.71
CA ASN A 12 -5.83 -16.29 0.43
C ASN A 12 -4.58 -15.40 0.59
N GLY A 13 -4.30 -14.91 1.80
CA GLY A 13 -3.16 -14.02 2.09
C GLY A 13 -3.37 -12.56 1.71
N TYR A 14 -4.55 -12.17 1.20
CA TYR A 14 -4.84 -10.79 0.80
C TYR A 14 -6.33 -10.42 0.95
N VAL A 15 -6.61 -9.12 0.98
CA VAL A 15 -7.95 -8.54 0.89
C VAL A 15 -7.92 -7.38 -0.11
N ILE A 16 -8.98 -7.23 -0.90
CA ILE A 16 -9.17 -6.08 -1.80
C ILE A 16 -10.28 -5.22 -1.21
N LEU A 17 -9.94 -3.98 -0.87
CA LEU A 17 -10.90 -2.97 -0.44
C LEU A 17 -11.20 -2.03 -1.61
N LYS A 18 -12.43 -1.52 -1.69
CA LYS A 18 -12.84 -0.50 -2.66
C LYS A 18 -13.51 0.67 -1.95
N PRO A 19 -12.76 1.42 -1.11
CA PRO A 19 -13.33 2.52 -0.37
C PRO A 19 -13.70 3.66 -1.33
N ASP A 20 -14.77 4.38 -1.00
CA ASP A 20 -15.28 5.47 -1.83
C ASP A 20 -14.50 6.77 -1.56
N TYR A 21 -13.41 6.95 -2.31
CA TYR A 21 -12.62 8.18 -2.28
C TYR A 21 -13.11 9.16 -3.33
N LEU A 22 -13.06 10.45 -3.00
CA LEU A 22 -13.28 11.51 -3.98
C LEU A 22 -12.24 11.44 -5.10
N ASP A 23 -12.69 11.59 -6.35
CA ASP A 23 -11.82 11.65 -7.54
C ASP A 23 -10.70 12.69 -7.40
N GLU A 24 -10.99 13.81 -6.74
CA GLU A 24 -10.01 14.87 -6.47
C GLU A 24 -8.81 14.35 -5.66
N LEU A 25 -9.04 13.44 -4.70
CA LEU A 25 -7.96 12.84 -3.92
C LEU A 25 -7.04 12.00 -4.81
N HIS A 26 -7.62 11.19 -5.71
CA HIS A 26 -6.86 10.41 -6.68
C HIS A 26 -6.03 11.29 -7.62
N GLN A 27 -6.66 12.32 -8.18
CA GLN A 27 -5.98 13.27 -9.09
C GLN A 27 -4.85 14.02 -8.38
N LYS A 28 -5.10 14.47 -7.15
CA LYS A 28 -4.10 15.19 -6.34
C LYS A 28 -2.91 14.30 -5.98
N ASN A 29 -3.17 13.07 -5.53
CA ASN A 29 -2.11 12.10 -5.24
C ASN A 29 -1.29 11.80 -6.49
N HIS A 30 -1.94 11.56 -7.63
CA HIS A 30 -1.27 11.30 -8.90
C HIS A 30 -0.35 12.46 -9.31
N ARG A 31 -0.85 13.70 -9.32
CA ARG A 31 -0.05 14.88 -9.68
C ARG A 31 1.15 15.09 -8.75
N LYS A 32 0.96 14.93 -7.44
CA LYS A 32 2.03 15.11 -6.45
C LYS A 32 3.07 14.00 -6.54
N THR A 33 2.66 12.76 -6.78
CA THR A 33 3.58 11.66 -7.06
C THR A 33 4.40 11.97 -8.30
N GLN A 34 3.80 12.40 -9.42
CA GLN A 34 4.58 12.81 -10.60
C GLN A 34 5.61 13.90 -10.28
N LEU A 35 5.25 14.88 -9.45
CA LEU A 35 6.19 15.93 -9.02
C LEU A 35 7.32 15.37 -8.15
N ALA A 36 7.04 14.44 -7.24
CA ALA A 36 8.04 13.77 -6.41
C ALA A 36 9.07 13.01 -7.25
N PHE A 37 8.62 12.45 -8.39
CA PHE A 37 9.47 11.73 -9.34
C PHE A 37 10.22 12.62 -10.33
N LYS A 38 9.97 13.94 -10.36
CA LYS A 38 10.56 14.86 -11.35
C LYS A 38 12.10 14.83 -11.35
N ASN A 39 12.72 14.57 -10.19
CA ASN A 39 14.17 14.52 -10.03
C ASN A 39 14.71 13.09 -9.84
N GLY A 40 13.92 12.06 -10.20
CA GLY A 40 14.24 10.65 -9.96
C GLY A 40 13.36 10.01 -8.88
N ASN A 41 13.59 8.71 -8.61
CA ASN A 41 12.80 7.98 -7.62
C ASN A 41 13.05 8.53 -6.19
N PRO A 42 12.01 8.95 -5.44
CA PRO A 42 12.16 9.44 -4.07
C PRO A 42 12.54 8.35 -3.06
N GLY A 43 12.68 7.09 -3.49
CA GLY A 43 12.96 5.95 -2.64
C GLY A 43 11.84 5.76 -1.62
N ASN A 44 12.21 5.68 -0.35
CA ASN A 44 11.29 5.44 0.75
C ASN A 44 10.53 6.69 1.24
N LYS A 45 10.75 7.84 0.60
CA LYS A 45 10.31 9.16 1.06
C LYS A 45 9.03 9.64 0.41
N ILE A 46 8.26 8.77 -0.26
CA ILE A 46 7.05 9.25 -0.96
C ILE A 46 6.06 9.90 0.01
N LEU A 47 5.93 9.41 1.23
CA LEU A 47 5.02 9.97 2.24
C LEU A 47 5.45 11.38 2.69
N GLU A 48 6.74 11.72 2.60
CA GLU A 48 7.25 13.07 2.85
C GLU A 48 6.86 14.02 1.70
N HIS A 49 6.89 13.55 0.46
CA HIS A 49 6.56 14.34 -0.72
C HIS A 49 5.05 14.43 -1.02
N VAL A 50 4.29 13.40 -0.64
CA VAL A 50 2.86 13.25 -0.89
C VAL A 50 2.13 12.90 0.42
N PRO A 51 2.06 13.84 1.38
CA PRO A 51 1.44 13.57 2.68
C PRO A 51 -0.05 13.23 2.58
N GLU A 52 -0.73 13.60 1.50
CA GLU A 52 -2.12 13.21 1.25
C GLU A 52 -2.34 11.70 1.10
N LEU A 53 -1.30 10.91 0.85
CA LEU A 53 -1.39 9.45 0.89
C LEU A 53 -1.83 8.93 2.27
N HIS A 54 -1.59 9.69 3.36
CA HIS A 54 -2.12 9.35 4.67
C HIS A 54 -3.66 9.25 4.69
N LYS A 55 -4.36 10.03 3.86
CA LYS A 55 -5.82 10.00 3.75
C LYS A 55 -6.36 8.65 3.24
N ILE A 56 -5.55 7.89 2.51
CA ILE A 56 -5.91 6.53 2.09
C ILE A 56 -5.97 5.61 3.31
N PHE A 57 -4.98 5.72 4.20
CA PHE A 57 -4.95 4.91 5.42
C PHE A 57 -6.00 5.35 6.44
N ASP A 58 -6.42 6.62 6.39
CA ASP A 58 -7.42 7.17 7.31
C ASP A 58 -8.87 6.82 6.96
N HIS A 59 -9.13 6.28 5.77
CA HIS A 59 -10.49 5.88 5.40
C HIS A 59 -11.03 4.83 6.37
N VAL A 60 -12.30 5.00 6.79
CA VAL A 60 -12.91 4.17 7.84
C VAL A 60 -12.81 2.68 7.54
N GLU A 61 -13.09 2.27 6.31
CA GLU A 61 -12.95 0.87 5.87
C GLU A 61 -11.52 0.34 5.96
N VAL A 62 -10.53 1.15 5.62
CA VAL A 62 -9.11 0.78 5.66
C VAL A 62 -8.64 0.66 7.11
N ARG A 63 -8.89 1.69 7.94
CA ARG A 63 -8.55 1.66 9.37
C ARG A 63 -9.20 0.48 10.08
N GLN A 64 -10.49 0.26 9.88
CA GLN A 64 -11.21 -0.84 10.52
C GLN A 64 -10.68 -2.21 10.08
N THR A 65 -10.28 -2.35 8.82
CA THR A 65 -9.70 -3.59 8.30
C THR A 65 -8.33 -3.86 8.92
N LEU A 66 -7.44 -2.86 8.89
CA LEU A 66 -6.08 -2.99 9.44
C LEU A 66 -6.08 -3.23 10.96
N ASN A 67 -7.00 -2.59 11.71
CA ASN A 67 -7.12 -2.78 13.15
C ASN A 67 -7.38 -4.24 13.57
N GLN A 68 -7.96 -5.06 12.70
CA GLN A 68 -8.25 -6.46 13.03
C GLN A 68 -7.04 -7.38 12.99
N ILE A 69 -5.97 -6.96 12.32
CA ILE A 69 -4.73 -7.74 12.19
C ILE A 69 -3.59 -7.17 13.05
N ASN A 70 -3.89 -6.21 13.93
CA ASN A 70 -2.93 -5.56 14.83
C ASN A 70 -1.66 -5.08 14.09
N TYR A 71 -1.82 -4.04 13.28
CA TYR A 71 -0.77 -3.52 12.42
C TYR A 71 0.03 -2.37 13.06
N ILE A 72 1.24 -2.17 12.56
CA ILE A 72 1.99 -0.93 12.70
C ILE A 72 2.21 -0.32 11.31
N MET A 73 2.10 1.00 11.21
CA MET A 73 2.41 1.70 9.97
C MET A 73 3.90 2.04 9.95
N HIS A 74 4.63 1.48 8.99
CA HIS A 74 6.01 1.88 8.75
C HIS A 74 6.02 3.27 8.09
N PRO A 75 6.93 4.18 8.48
CA PRO A 75 7.01 5.53 7.93
C PRO A 75 7.56 5.55 6.49
N TYR A 76 8.05 4.41 6.00
CA TYR A 76 8.67 4.26 4.69
C TYR A 76 7.67 3.72 3.68
N GLY A 77 7.56 4.40 2.54
CA GLY A 77 6.80 3.92 1.39
C GLY A 77 7.69 3.95 0.15
N HIS A 78 8.16 2.79 -0.30
CA HIS A 78 8.89 2.70 -1.56
C HIS A 78 7.89 2.72 -2.71
N CYS A 79 8.05 3.67 -3.64
CA CYS A 79 7.27 3.66 -4.87
C CYS A 79 8.01 2.89 -5.96
N HIS A 80 7.35 1.86 -6.49
CA HIS A 80 7.83 1.09 -7.62
C HIS A 80 7.48 1.80 -8.94
N ILE A 81 8.46 1.93 -9.83
CA ILE A 81 8.25 2.34 -11.22
C ILE A 81 8.32 1.08 -12.08
N ASN A 82 7.30 0.84 -12.90
CA ASN A 82 7.31 -0.19 -13.93
C ASN A 82 7.28 0.49 -15.31
N PRO A 83 8.44 0.77 -15.93
CA PRO A 83 8.50 1.35 -17.26
C PRO A 83 7.80 0.47 -18.30
N PRO A 84 7.33 1.03 -19.42
CA PRO A 84 6.87 0.23 -20.56
C PRO A 84 7.93 -0.81 -20.94
N SER A 85 7.48 -2.05 -21.19
CA SER A 85 8.34 -3.19 -21.54
C SER A 85 9.29 -3.67 -20.42
N SER A 86 9.10 -3.26 -19.16
CA SER A 86 9.80 -3.90 -18.04
C SER A 86 9.36 -5.36 -17.91
N ASN A 87 10.32 -6.25 -17.66
CA ASN A 87 10.00 -7.65 -17.33
C ASN A 87 9.13 -7.72 -16.07
N GLY A 88 8.22 -8.68 -16.03
CA GLY A 88 7.50 -9.00 -14.80
C GLY A 88 8.45 -9.45 -13.69
N GLN A 89 8.07 -9.23 -12.43
CA GLN A 89 8.83 -9.76 -11.31
C GLN A 89 8.63 -11.28 -11.23
N GLU A 90 9.70 -12.01 -10.87
CA GLU A 90 9.60 -13.44 -10.56
C GLU A 90 8.72 -13.68 -9.33
N LEU A 91 8.25 -14.91 -9.14
CA LEU A 91 7.49 -15.27 -7.95
C LEU A 91 8.37 -15.08 -6.70
N HIS A 92 7.99 -14.13 -5.86
CA HIS A 92 8.68 -13.83 -4.60
C HIS A 92 7.66 -13.57 -3.48
N GLN A 93 8.11 -13.78 -2.24
CA GLN A 93 7.40 -13.32 -1.04
C GLN A 93 8.13 -12.09 -0.51
N ASP A 94 7.39 -11.02 -0.26
CA ASP A 94 7.95 -9.83 0.37
C ASP A 94 8.38 -10.09 1.82
N GLY A 95 9.53 -9.54 2.19
CA GLY A 95 10.09 -9.62 3.54
C GLY A 95 11.21 -10.66 3.70
N THR A 96 11.76 -10.74 4.91
CA THR A 96 12.81 -11.71 5.24
C THR A 96 12.19 -13.10 5.40
N PRO A 97 12.81 -14.18 4.90
CA PRO A 97 12.34 -15.54 5.17
C PRO A 97 12.21 -15.75 6.68
N ARG A 98 11.00 -16.06 7.15
CA ARG A 98 10.78 -16.40 8.56
C ARG A 98 11.32 -17.80 8.79
N GLN A 99 12.36 -17.93 9.59
CA GLN A 99 12.73 -19.21 10.18
C GLN A 99 11.66 -19.56 11.21
N PHE A 100 10.79 -20.50 10.90
CA PHE A 100 9.93 -21.11 11.89
C PHE A 100 10.79 -22.10 12.68
N SER A 101 11.15 -21.76 13.91
CA SER A 101 11.66 -22.73 14.87
C SER A 101 10.50 -23.64 15.26
N SER A 102 10.62 -24.92 14.91
CA SER A 102 9.81 -26.03 15.40
C SER A 102 10.11 -26.33 16.86
#